data_AF-A0A5J5HS24-F1
#
_entry.id   AF-A0A5J5HS24-F1
#
_cell.length_a   1.000
_cell.length_b   1.000
_cell.length_c   1.000
_cell.angle_alpha   90.00
_cell.angle_beta   90.00
_cell.angle_gamma   90.00
#
_symmetry.space_group_name_H-M   'P 1'
#
loop_
_entity.id
_entity.type
_entity.pdbx_description
1 polymer ?
#
loop_
_entity_poly.entity_id
_entity_poly.type
_entity_poly.pdbx_seq_one_letter_code
_entity_poly.pdbx_strand_id
1 'polypeptide(L)' 'MKRNKEEIKNPTYFLILGFESILSGIGNIRYLINPDSIYDLIIGIAGAGAIIGSIILWKEYQRLA' A
#
# COMPACT_ATOMS: atom_id res chain seq x y z
N MET A 1 -12.86 -26.32 -24.26
CA MET A 1 -13.32 -25.30 -23.30
C MET A 1 -12.15 -24.97 -22.36
N LYS A 2 -11.35 -23.95 -22.68
CA LYS A 2 -10.20 -23.55 -21.85
C LYS A 2 -10.76 -22.77 -20.65
N ARG A 3 -10.81 -23.40 -19.48
CA ARG A 3 -11.02 -22.71 -18.20
C ARG A 3 -9.83 -21.76 -18.05
N ASN A 4 -10.04 -20.46 -18.27
CA ASN A 4 -9.11 -19.46 -17.79
C ASN A 4 -9.01 -19.68 -16.29
N LYS A 5 -7.88 -20.20 -15.82
CA LYS A 5 -7.54 -20.19 -14.40
C LYS A 5 -7.39 -18.71 -14.07
N GLU A 6 -8.44 -18.08 -13.59
CA GLU A 6 -8.27 -16.92 -12.72
C GLU A 6 -7.34 -17.42 -11.62
N GLU A 7 -6.06 -17.01 -11.67
CA GLU A 7 -5.18 -17.18 -10.53
C GLU A 7 -5.86 -16.46 -9.38
N ILE A 8 -6.53 -17.22 -8.52
CA ILE A 8 -7.03 -16.72 -7.25
C ILE A 8 -5.77 -16.28 -6.50
N LYS A 9 -5.44 -14.98 -6.61
CA LYS A 9 -4.34 -14.37 -5.87
C LYS A 9 -4.61 -14.69 -4.40
N ASN A 10 -3.69 -15.42 -3.78
CA ASN A 10 -3.82 -15.84 -2.39
C ASN A 10 -4.17 -14.59 -1.55
N PRO A 11 -5.31 -14.56 -0.84
CA PRO A 11 -5.73 -13.38 -0.07
C PRO A 11 -4.62 -12.85 0.83
N THR A 12 -3.82 -13.75 1.40
CA THR A 12 -2.65 -13.45 2.24
C THR A 12 -1.62 -12.54 1.56
N TYR A 13 -1.49 -12.61 0.23
CA TYR A 13 -0.62 -11.73 -0.55
C TYR A 13 -1.01 -10.24 -0.38
N PHE A 14 -2.30 -9.94 -0.45
CA PHE A 14 -2.80 -8.57 -0.26
C PHE A 14 -2.62 -8.09 1.17
N LEU A 15 -2.75 -9.00 2.15
CA LEU A 15 -2.50 -8.70 3.55
C LEU A 15 -1.02 -8.32 3.78
N ILE A 16 -0.08 -9.09 3.24
CA ILE A 16 1.37 -8.81 3.33
C ILE A 16 1.71 -7.50 2.65
N LEU A 17 1.26 -7.28 1.42
CA LEU A 17 1.50 -6.02 0.71
C LEU A 17 0.90 -4.82 1.45
N GLY A 18 -0.30 -4.99 2.04
CA GLY A 18 -0.93 -3.94 2.84
C GLY A 18 -0.09 -3.57 4.05
N PHE A 19 0.47 -4.57 4.74
CA PHE A 19 1.34 -4.36 5.88
C PHE A 19 2.68 -3.69 5.51
N GLU A 20 3.33 -4.11 4.43
CA GLU A 20 4.54 -3.45 3.94
C GLU A 20 4.26 -1.99 3.53
N SER A 21 3.13 -1.76 2.85
CA SER A 21 2.72 -0.43 2.40
C SER A 21 2.46 0.52 3.58
N ILE A 22 1.80 0.05 4.65
CA ILE A 22 1.53 0.89 5.82
C ILE A 22 2.81 1.22 6.59
N LEU A 23 3.74 0.26 6.73
CA LEU A 23 5.03 0.50 7.38
C LEU A 23 5.87 1.52 6.61
N SER A 24 5.96 1.36 5.28
CA SER A 24 6.62 2.33 4.40
C SER A 24 5.95 3.70 4.51
N GLY A 25 4.61 3.73 4.52
CA GLY A 25 3.83 4.96 4.67
C GLY A 25 4.12 5.72 5.96
N ILE A 26 4.10 5.04 7.10
CA ILE A 26 4.42 5.62 8.41
C ILE A 26 5.87 6.12 8.45
N GLY A 27 6.82 5.37 7.89
CA GLY A 27 8.23 5.78 7.83
C GLY A 27 8.45 7.07 7.03
N ASN A 28 7.63 7.29 6.00
CA ASN A 28 7.78 8.41 5.06
C ASN A 28 6.86 9.61 5.39
N ILE A 29 5.75 9.43 6.09
CA ILE A 29 4.83 10.56 6.37
C ILE A 29 5.44 11.64 7.27
N ARG A 30 6.46 11.28 8.06
CA ARG A 30 7.23 12.22 8.89
C ARG A 30 7.87 13.36 8.09
N TYR A 31 8.19 13.13 6.81
CA TYR A 31 8.78 14.14 5.94
C TYR A 31 7.81 15.28 5.59
N LEU A 32 6.50 15.14 5.89
CA LEU A 32 5.51 16.22 5.74
C LEU A 32 5.43 17.16 6.95
N ILE A 33 6.01 16.80 8.10
CA ILE A 33 5.83 17.57 9.34
C ILE A 33 6.67 18.85 9.32
N ASN A 34 7.91 18.77 8.85
CA ASN A 34 8.82 19.89 8.64
C ASN A 34 9.67 19.63 7.38
N PRO A 35 9.12 19.85 6.17
CA PRO A 35 9.86 19.63 4.94
C PRO A 35 10.91 20.73 4.74
N ASP A 36 12.17 20.35 4.64
CA ASP A 36 13.29 21.28 4.39
C ASP A 36 13.58 21.40 2.88
N SER A 37 13.09 20.46 2.08
CA SER A 37 13.29 20.41 0.63
C SER A 37 12.05 19.91 -0.12
N ILE A 38 12.04 20.14 -1.44
CA ILE A 38 11.01 19.56 -2.32
C ILE A 38 11.05 18.02 -2.32
N TYR A 39 12.21 17.42 -2.06
CA TYR A 39 12.35 15.97 -1.95
C TYR A 39 11.61 15.42 -0.73
N ASP A 40 11.62 16.13 0.39
CA ASP A 40 10.89 15.73 1.60
C ASP A 40 9.38 15.72 1.35
N LEU A 41 8.87 16.71 0.62
CA LEU A 41 7.48 16.76 0.16
C LEU A 41 7.16 15.56 -0.74
N ILE A 42 8.00 15.24 -1.72
CA ILE A 42 7.78 14.11 -2.63
C ILE A 42 7.75 12.79 -1.85
N ILE A 43 8.71 12.57 -0.95
CA ILE A 43 8.79 11.37 -0.11
C ILE A 43 7.59 11.29 0.82
N GLY A 44 7.20 12.41 1.45
CA GLY A 44 6.04 12.50 2.31
C GLY A 44 4.73 12.17 1.59
N ILE A 45 4.55 12.69 0.37
CA ILE A 45 3.40 12.38 -0.51
C ILE A 45 3.41 10.91 -0.89
N ALA A 46 4.56 10.34 -1.26
CA ALA A 46 4.69 8.92 -1.53
C ALA A 46 4.32 8.07 -0.30
N GLY A 47 4.72 8.50 0.89
CA GLY A 47 4.32 7.91 2.18
C GLY A 47 2.81 7.93 2.40
N ALA A 48 2.17 9.08 2.22
CA ALA A 48 0.71 9.19 2.30
C ALA A 48 0.00 8.30 1.26
N GLY A 49 0.53 8.25 0.03
CA GLY A 49 0.06 7.35 -1.03
C GLY A 49 0.17 5.87 -0.64
N ALA A 50 1.26 5.47 0.03
CA ALA A 50 1.44 4.10 0.51
C ALA A 50 0.40 3.72 1.59
N ILE A 51 0.05 4.64 2.50
CA ILE A 51 -1.03 4.42 3.49
C ILE A 51 -2.39 4.26 2.79
N ILE A 52 -2.69 5.08 1.79
CA ILE A 52 -3.93 4.93 1.01
C ILE A 52 -3.93 3.58 0.26
N GLY A 53 -2.79 3.22 -0.34
CA GLY A 53 -2.59 1.94 -1.00
C GLY A 53 -2.86 0.75 -0.06
N SER A 54 -2.39 0.80 1.19
CA SER A 54 -2.65 -0.27 2.16
C SER A 54 -4.14 -0.45 2.46
N ILE A 55 -4.93 0.64 2.47
CA ILE A 55 -6.39 0.56 2.67
C ILE A 55 -7.06 -0.15 1.48
N ILE A 56 -6.62 0.13 0.26
CA ILE A 56 -7.13 -0.53 -0.95
C ILE A 56 -6.79 -2.02 -0.93
N LEU A 57 -5.55 -2.37 -0.57
CA LEU A 57 -5.10 -3.76 -0.45
C LEU A 57 -5.87 -4.51 0.64
N TRP A 58 -6.15 -3.85 1.77
CA TRP A 58 -6.99 -4.43 2.82
C TRP A 58 -8.42 -4.73 2.34
N LYS A 59 -9.04 -3.79 1.60
CA LYS A 59 -10.37 -4.02 1.01
C LYS A 59 -10.36 -5.21 0.05
N GLU A 60 -9.30 -5.35 -0.73
CA GLU A 60 -9.15 -6.46 -1.66
C GLU A 60 -8.92 -7.79 -0.94
N TYR A 61 -8.16 -7.80 0.16
CA TYR A 61 -8.06 -8.95 1.06
C TYR A 61 -9.44 -9.37 1.59
N GLN A 62 -10.22 -8.42 2.12
CA GLN A 62 -11.58 -8.69 2.64
C GLN A 62 -12.55 -9.18 1.55
N ARG A 63 -12.32 -8.84 0.28
CA ARG A 63 -13.13 -9.31 -0.84
C ARG A 63 -12.85 -10.78 -1.19
N LEU A 64 -11.65 -11.26 -0.88
CA LEU A 64 -11.15 -12.58 -1.33
C LEU A 64 -11.05 -13.61 -0.20
N ALA A 65 -11.01 -13.18 1.07
CA ALA A 65 -11.00 -14.03 2.26
C ALA A 65 -12.43 -14.39 2.71
#